data_AF-A0A1N6WN78-F1
#
_entry.id   AF-A0A1N6WN78-F1
#
_cell.length_a   1.000
_cell.length_b   1.000
_cell.length_c   1.000
_cell.angle_alpha   90.00
_cell.angle_beta   90.00
_cell.angle_gamma   90.00
#
_symmetry.space_group_name_H-M   'P 1'
#
loop_
_entity.id
_entity.type
_entity.pdbx_description
1 polymer ?
#
loop_
_entity_poly.entity_id
_entity_poly.type
_entity_poly.pdbx_seq_one_letter_code
_entity_poly.pdbx_strand_id
1 'polypeptide(L)'
;MAFNNCNELLLVLQQYQLDYYTKGKALKVYSILTDVLPIIEFENEHFELEFRKRHLDLKRIECLTDLNEYSEKFAHNLLKLILIINNSKLSTDDNRGDLY
;
A
#
# COMPACT_ATOMS: atom_id res chain seq x y z
N MET A 1 -4.23 -5.03 -11.14
CA MET A 1 -2.88 -5.31 -11.69
C MET A 1 -2.28 -6.41 -10.82
N ALA A 2 -1.73 -7.47 -11.40
CA ALA A 2 -1.10 -8.53 -10.61
C ALA A 2 0.35 -8.14 -10.32
N PHE A 3 0.78 -8.25 -9.06
CA PHE A 3 2.16 -8.03 -8.63
C PHE A 3 2.77 -9.38 -8.31
N ASN A 4 3.91 -9.69 -8.92
CA ASN A 4 4.58 -10.98 -8.73
C ASN A 4 5.41 -11.02 -7.44
N ASN A 5 5.78 -9.86 -6.90
CA ASN A 5 6.56 -9.74 -5.66
C ASN A 5 6.42 -8.32 -5.05
N CYS A 6 6.92 -8.17 -3.82
CA CYS A 6 6.93 -6.88 -3.12
C CYS A 6 7.73 -5.80 -3.86
N ASN A 7 8.79 -6.14 -4.59
CA ASN A 7 9.62 -5.14 -5.28
C ASN A 7 8.85 -4.42 -6.38
N GLU A 8 8.04 -5.14 -7.17
CA GLU A 8 7.17 -4.53 -8.18
C GLU A 8 6.15 -3.58 -7.55
N LEU A 9 5.54 -3.98 -6.43
CA LEU A 9 4.62 -3.13 -5.68
C LEU A 9 5.33 -1.89 -5.14
N LEU A 10 6.51 -2.06 -4.53
CA LEU A 10 7.29 -0.97 -3.96
C LEU A 10 7.70 0.05 -5.02
N LEU A 11 8.13 -0.38 -6.21
CA LEU A 11 8.46 0.51 -7.32
C LEU A 11 7.25 1.36 -7.73
N VAL A 12 6.06 0.77 -7.82
CA VAL A 12 4.84 1.52 -8.11
C VAL A 12 4.53 2.52 -7.00
N LEU A 13 4.61 2.12 -5.73
CA LEU A 13 4.34 3.02 -4.59
C LEU A 13 5.33 4.19 -4.52
N GLN A 14 6.60 3.95 -4.83
CA GLN A 14 7.65 4.98 -4.85
C GLN A 14 7.39 6.05 -5.91
N GLN A 15 6.76 5.71 -7.05
CA GLN A 15 6.36 6.71 -8.05
C GLN A 15 5.36 7.72 -7.48
N TYR A 16 4.52 7.33 -6.53
CA TYR A 16 3.59 8.23 -5.85
C TYR A 16 4.29 9.15 -4.84
N GLN A 17 5.52 8.83 -4.40
CA GLN A 17 6.32 9.74 -3.56
C GLN A 17 6.89 10.93 -4.34
N LEU A 18 6.98 10.84 -5.66
CA LEU A 18 7.49 11.94 -6.49
C LEU A 18 6.46 13.04 -6.73
N ASP A 19 5.17 12.74 -6.55
CA ASP A 19 4.09 13.70 -6.72
C ASP A 19 2.96 13.33 -5.77
N TYR A 20 3.15 13.75 -4.51
CA TYR A 20 2.19 13.58 -3.40
C TYR A 20 1.28 14.80 -3.21
N TYR A 21 1.48 15.87 -3.98
CA TYR A 21 0.59 17.04 -3.97
C TYR A 21 -0.66 16.84 -4.83
N THR A 22 -0.63 15.92 -5.80
CA THR A 22 -1.78 15.70 -6.68
C THR A 22 -2.91 14.93 -5.96
N LYS A 23 -4.10 15.55 -5.96
CA LYS A 23 -5.36 14.95 -5.47
C LYS A 23 -5.75 13.69 -6.25
N GLY A 24 -6.50 12.80 -5.61
CA GLY A 24 -6.89 11.50 -6.16
C GLY A 24 -5.80 10.42 -6.06
N LYS A 25 -4.54 10.79 -5.79
CA LYS A 25 -3.45 9.82 -5.69
C LYS A 25 -3.52 8.97 -4.42
N ALA A 26 -3.96 9.53 -3.30
CA ALA A 26 -4.19 8.77 -2.08
C ALA A 26 -5.23 7.66 -2.34
N LEU A 27 -6.32 7.98 -3.05
CA LEU A 27 -7.33 7.00 -3.44
C LEU A 27 -6.82 5.94 -4.44
N LYS A 28 -5.96 6.34 -5.39
CA LYS A 28 -5.30 5.37 -6.30
C LYS A 28 -4.43 4.38 -5.55
N VAL A 29 -3.59 4.86 -4.63
CA VAL A 29 -2.75 4.00 -3.77
C VAL A 29 -3.62 3.10 -2.89
N TYR A 30 -4.68 3.64 -2.28
CA TYR A 30 -5.64 2.85 -1.52
C TYR A 30 -6.22 1.68 -2.34
N SER A 31 -6.58 1.94 -3.59
CA SER A 31 -7.16 0.93 -4.48
C SER A 31 -6.13 -0.16 -4.81
N ILE A 32 -4.91 0.22 -5.19
CA ILE A 32 -3.80 -0.72 -5.46
C ILE A 32 -3.55 -1.61 -4.25
N LEU A 33 -3.46 -1.04 -3.05
CA LEU A 33 -3.21 -1.79 -1.83
C LEU A 33 -4.38 -2.67 -1.42
N THR A 34 -5.62 -2.29 -1.76
CA THR A 34 -6.81 -3.12 -1.52
C THR A 34 -6.75 -4.40 -2.35
N ASP A 35 -6.32 -4.31 -3.60
CA ASP A 35 -6.19 -5.46 -4.50
C ASP A 35 -5.11 -6.44 -4.03
N VAL A 36 -4.04 -5.93 -3.41
CA VAL A 36 -2.88 -6.75 -2.99
C VAL A 36 -3.00 -7.25 -1.55
N LEU A 37 -3.75 -6.55 -0.69
CA LEU A 37 -3.89 -6.89 0.73
C LEU A 37 -4.14 -8.39 1.03
N PRO A 38 -5.01 -9.12 0.28
CA PRO A 38 -5.26 -10.54 0.56
C PRO A 38 -4.04 -11.45 0.44
N ILE A 39 -3.02 -11.03 -0.32
CA ILE A 39 -1.82 -11.82 -0.58
C ILE A 39 -0.58 -11.30 0.16
N ILE A 40 -0.70 -10.26 1.00
CA ILE A 40 0.42 -9.78 1.81
C ILE A 40 0.58 -10.66 3.04
N GLU A 41 1.76 -11.24 3.19
CA GLU A 41 2.20 -11.93 4.40
C GLU A 41 2.98 -10.96 5.27
N PHE A 42 2.36 -10.49 6.35
CA PHE A 42 2.98 -9.62 7.33
C PHE A 42 3.87 -10.41 8.28
N GLU A 43 4.97 -9.82 8.73
CA GLU A 43 5.90 -10.43 9.70
C GLU A 43 5.21 -10.77 11.03
N ASN A 44 4.28 -9.91 11.48
CA ASN A 44 3.49 -10.11 12.69
C ASN A 44 2.20 -9.28 12.67
N GLU A 45 1.31 -9.55 13.63
CA GLU A 45 0.01 -8.86 13.78
C GLU A 45 0.17 -7.34 13.97
N HIS A 46 1.24 -6.89 14.63
CA HIS A 46 1.47 -5.46 14.83
C HIS A 46 1.65 -4.72 13.49
N PHE A 47 2.42 -5.30 12.56
CA PHE A 47 2.59 -4.74 11.23
C PHE A 47 1.31 -4.79 10.39
N GLU A 48 0.52 -5.85 10.53
CA GLU A 48 -0.78 -5.94 9.85
C GLU A 48 -1.75 -4.85 10.34
N LEU A 49 -1.88 -4.69 11.67
CA LEU A 49 -2.76 -3.68 12.25
C LEU A 49 -2.35 -2.27 11.82
N GLU A 50 -1.05 -1.97 11.87
CA GLU A 50 -0.57 -0.67 11.46
C GLU A 50 -0.73 -0.47 9.95
N PHE A 51 -0.53 -1.49 9.12
CA PHE A 51 -0.84 -1.43 7.69
C PHE A 51 -2.31 -1.06 7.46
N ARG A 52 -3.24 -1.78 8.08
CA ARG A 52 -4.70 -1.59 7.91
C ARG A 52 -5.13 -0.19 8.32
N LYS A 53 -4.58 0.34 9.42
CA LYS A 53 -4.82 1.71 9.86
C LYS A 53 -4.38 2.73 8.81
N ARG A 54 -3.13 2.61 8.33
CA ARG A 54 -2.56 3.54 7.34
C ARG A 54 -3.27 3.45 5.99
N HIS A 55 -3.67 2.24 5.59
CA HIS A 55 -4.49 1.99 4.42
C HIS A 55 -5.83 2.73 4.51
N LEU A 56 -6.55 2.64 5.63
CA LEU A 56 -7.79 3.39 5.83
C LEU A 56 -7.56 4.90 5.85
N ASP A 57 -6.45 5.37 6.41
CA ASP A 57 -6.12 6.80 6.43
C ASP A 57 -5.91 7.36 5.02
N LEU A 58 -5.36 6.59 4.07
CA LEU A 58 -5.29 7.01 2.65
C LEU A 58 -6.67 7.38 2.08
N LYS A 59 -7.69 6.57 2.38
CA LYS A 59 -9.07 6.85 1.92
C LYS A 59 -9.62 8.14 2.53
N ARG A 60 -9.31 8.41 3.80
CA ARG A 60 -9.79 9.61 4.53
C ARG A 60 -9.08 10.88 4.07
N ILE A 61 -7.80 10.78 3.76
CA ILE A 61 -6.98 11.90 3.28
C ILE A 61 -7.58 12.52 2.02
N GLU A 62 -8.21 11.72 1.15
CA GLU A 62 -8.86 12.22 -0.06
C GLU A 62 -9.90 13.32 0.23
N CYS A 63 -10.59 13.26 1.38
CA CYS A 63 -11.59 14.23 1.79
C CYS A 63 -11.03 15.57 2.30
N LEU A 64 -9.71 15.69 2.51
CA LEU A 64 -9.10 16.92 3.01
C LEU A 64 -9.19 18.04 1.96
N THR A 65 -9.68 19.22 2.32
CA THR A 65 -9.74 20.36 1.39
C THR A 65 -8.42 21.12 1.34
N ASP A 66 -7.66 21.13 2.44
CA ASP A 66 -6.34 21.75 2.51
C ASP A 66 -5.32 20.87 1.77
N LEU A 67 -4.66 21.45 0.77
CA LEU A 67 -3.71 20.75 -0.08
C LEU A 67 -2.40 20.43 0.65
N ASN A 68 -1.96 21.30 1.56
CA ASN A 68 -0.75 21.08 2.34
C ASN A 68 -0.98 19.94 3.33
N GLU A 69 -2.10 19.97 4.06
CA GLU A 69 -2.49 18.91 4.98
C GLU A 69 -2.68 17.56 4.26
N TYR A 70 -3.32 17.58 3.09
CA TYR A 70 -3.41 16.40 2.22
C TYR A 70 -2.03 15.85 1.87
N SER A 71 -1.14 16.71 1.37
CA SER A 71 0.18 16.31 0.88
C SER A 71 1.05 15.72 1.99
N GLU A 72 1.03 16.34 3.18
CA GLU A 72 1.81 15.91 4.34
C GLU A 72 1.31 14.55 4.85
N LYS A 73 0.00 14.43 5.05
CA LYS A 73 -0.61 13.18 5.51
C LYS A 73 -0.45 12.07 4.49
N PHE A 74 -0.58 12.37 3.19
CA PHE A 74 -0.39 11.36 2.15
C PHE A 74 1.05 10.87 2.12
N ALA A 75 2.03 11.78 2.07
CA ALA A 75 3.45 11.42 2.06
C ALA A 75 3.84 10.58 3.29
N HIS A 76 3.36 10.98 4.48
CA HIS A 76 3.64 10.26 5.72
C HIS A 76 3.06 8.83 5.70
N ASN A 77 1.80 8.67 5.31
CA ASN A 77 1.16 7.35 5.26
C ASN A 77 1.78 6.47 4.18
N LEU A 78 2.06 7.03 3.00
CA LEU A 78 2.72 6.30 1.91
C LEU A 78 4.09 5.77 2.32
N LEU A 79 4.91 6.60 2.98
CA LEU A 79 6.22 6.16 3.47
C LEU A 79 6.11 5.01 4.48
N LYS A 80 5.17 5.10 5.43
CA LYS A 80 4.94 4.03 6.42
C LYS A 80 4.49 2.73 5.76
N LEU A 81 3.58 2.81 4.78
CA LEU A 81 3.13 1.63 4.03
C LEU A 81 4.27 0.99 3.24
N ILE A 82 5.13 1.78 2.59
CA ILE A 82 6.33 1.30 1.90
C ILE A 82 7.25 0.55 2.87
N LEU A 83 7.51 1.09 4.05
CA LEU A 83 8.36 0.43 5.05
C LEU A 83 7.77 -0.89 5.54
N ILE A 84 6.45 -0.95 5.73
CA ILE A 84 5.79 -2.21 6.15
C ILE A 84 5.88 -3.26 5.03
N ILE A 85 5.55 -2.88 3.79
CA ILE A 85 5.60 -3.78 2.63
C ILE A 85 7.02 -4.28 2.37
N ASN A 86 8.02 -3.43 2.55
CA ASN A 86 9.43 -3.80 2.39
C ASN A 86 9.90 -4.88 3.36
N ASN A 87 9.21 -5.04 4.50
CA ASN A 87 9.44 -6.10 5.48
C ASN A 87 8.41 -7.24 5.39
N SER A 88 7.58 -7.25 4.34
CA SER A 88 6.54 -8.25 4.11
C SER A 88 6.87 -9.12 2.89
N LYS A 89 6.13 -10.21 2.71
CA LYS A 89 6.18 -11.05 1.50
C LYS A 89 4.84 -11.01 0.78
N LEU A 90 4.84 -11.33 -0.51
CA LEU A 90 3.60 -11.66 -1.22
C LEU A 90 3.51 -13.17 -1.34
N SER A 91 2.39 -13.73 -0.93
CA SER A 91 2.04 -15.11 -1.26
C SER A 91 1.75 -15.17 -2.75
N THR A 92 2.68 -15.74 -3.52
CA THR A 92 2.37 -16.19 -4.87
C THR A 92 1.43 -17.37 -4.76
N ASP A 93 0.30 -17.32 -5.44
CA ASP A 93 -0.67 -18.42 -5.50
C ASP A 93 -0.06 -19.60 -6.28
N ASP A 94 0.88 -20.31 -5.65
CA ASP A 94 1.59 -21.47 -6.20
C ASP A 94 1.02 -22.78 -5.62
N ASN A 95 -0.28 -22.78 -5.30
CA ASN A 95 -1.03 -23.96 -4.83
C ASN A 95 -2.10 -24.40 -5.84
N ARG A 96 -1.70 -24.57 -7.10
CA ARG A 96 -2.47 -25.35 -8.08
C ARG A 96 -1.58 -26.25 -8.92
N GLY A 97 -1.25 -27.40 -8.36
CA GLY A 97 -0.76 -28.54 -9.12
C GLY A 97 0.37 -29.24 -8.40
N ASP A 98 0.03 -30.26 -7.62
CA ASP A 98 0.67 -31.57 -7.66
C ASP A 98 -0.05 -32.49 -6.68
N LEU A 99 -1.27 -32.86 -7.08
CA LEU A 99 -1.90 -34.11 -6.68
C LEU A 99 -2.07 -34.93 -7.96
N TYR A 100 -1.01 -35.65 -8.33
CA TYR A 100 -1.07 -36.84 -9.18
C TYR A 100 -0.17 -37.91 -8.58
#